data_AF-M2XKE8-F1
#
_entry.id   AF-M2XKE8-F1
#
_cell.length_a   1.000
_cell.length_b   1.000
_cell.length_c   1.000
_cell.angle_alpha   90.00
_cell.angle_beta   90.00
_cell.angle_gamma   90.00
#
_symmetry.space_group_name_H-M   'P 1'
#
loop_
_entity.id
_entity.type
_entity.pdbx_description
1 polymer ?
#
loop_
_entity_poly.entity_id
_entity_poly.type
_entity_poly.pdbx_seq_one_letter_code
_entity_poly.pdbx_strand_id
1 'polypeptide(L)'
;MLVAQRKEYADEANSSFPEDNHPTNTGHSITTCRSVRLKLLWRDPEFRAKNLAGRRASHVLLKQSTVVRERWKNPQFRKKVCEALKGRSAWNKGKRLSRETRIRMSIAAKKRHELKKDKLMSSSSNILFVENQQHCELSQVLLQRLQYLYKDLKLWSDGFRSTYTRLPRMSDVEKSCAPILLLKINRYLELRNILRSKPYCMNFGNMVILKEDTEKEYKQIFLDGKEIR
;
A
#
# COMPACT_ATOMS: atom_id res chain seq x y z
N MET A 1 21.81 62.82 -38.48
CA MET A 1 21.23 63.95 -39.23
C MET A 1 19.74 63.65 -39.43
N LEU A 2 18.87 64.67 -39.27
CA LEU A 2 17.39 64.65 -39.16
C LEU A 2 16.91 64.24 -37.76
N VAL A 3 16.53 65.07 -36.78
CA VAL A 3 15.96 66.44 -36.70
C VAL A 3 14.66 66.63 -37.46
N ALA A 4 13.67 67.13 -36.68
CA ALA A 4 12.37 67.71 -37.05
C ALA A 4 11.22 66.70 -37.27
N GLN A 5 9.98 66.88 -36.82
CA GLN A 5 9.22 67.98 -36.19
C GLN A 5 7.81 67.35 -35.91
N ARG A 6 7.08 67.52 -34.79
CA ARG A 6 6.40 68.73 -34.25
C ARG A 6 4.90 68.43 -34.08
N LYS A 7 4.27 69.16 -33.14
CA LYS A 7 2.85 69.41 -32.86
C LYS A 7 2.35 68.70 -31.59
N GLU A 8 2.33 69.36 -30.43
CA GLU A 8 1.42 70.46 -30.02
C GLU A 8 -0.02 70.17 -30.43
N TYR A 9 -0.83 69.74 -29.46
CA TYR A 9 -2.18 70.25 -29.16
C TYR A 9 -2.50 69.80 -27.73
N ALA A 10 -2.18 70.67 -26.77
CA ALA A 10 -3.06 70.83 -25.62
C ALA A 10 -4.26 71.63 -26.13
N ASP A 11 -5.47 71.19 -25.79
CA ASP A 11 -6.52 72.03 -25.22
C ASP A 11 -7.85 71.27 -25.16
N GLU A 12 -8.45 71.36 -23.98
CA GLU A 12 -9.90 71.49 -23.76
C GLU A 12 -10.83 70.36 -24.21
N ALA A 13 -11.13 69.46 -23.27
CA ALA A 13 -12.51 69.02 -23.06
C ALA A 13 -12.69 68.51 -21.62
N ASN A 14 -12.98 69.46 -20.72
CA ASN A 14 -13.87 69.19 -19.59
C ASN A 14 -15.22 68.75 -20.19
N SER A 15 -15.44 67.46 -20.30
CA SER A 15 -16.76 66.89 -20.58
C SER A 15 -17.09 65.93 -19.45
N SER A 16 -17.93 66.41 -18.54
CA SER A 16 -18.67 65.64 -17.55
C SER A 16 -19.09 64.28 -18.12
N PHE A 17 -18.51 63.21 -17.58
CA PHE A 17 -19.09 61.88 -17.67
C PHE A 17 -19.67 61.52 -16.30
N PRO A 18 -20.86 60.89 -16.27
CA PRO A 18 -21.64 60.76 -15.05
C PRO A 18 -20.93 59.87 -14.03
N GLU A 19 -21.12 60.16 -12.76
CA GLU A 19 -20.81 59.26 -11.64
C GLU A 19 -21.67 57.98 -11.74
N ASP A 20 -21.29 57.08 -12.62
CA ASP A 20 -21.76 55.71 -12.57
C ASP A 20 -20.94 54.97 -11.52
N ASN A 21 -21.60 54.74 -10.38
CA ASN A 21 -21.19 53.89 -9.28
C ASN A 21 -20.71 52.52 -9.76
N HIS A 22 -19.44 52.41 -10.14
CA HIS A 22 -18.76 51.13 -10.18
C HIS A 22 -18.45 50.72 -8.74
N PRO A 23 -19.00 49.59 -8.23
CA PRO A 23 -18.51 49.05 -6.98
C PRO A 23 -17.01 48.82 -7.18
N THR A 24 -16.20 49.46 -6.33
CA THR A 24 -14.79 49.10 -6.17
C THR A 24 -14.74 47.69 -5.63
N ASN A 25 -14.94 46.72 -6.52
CA ASN A 25 -14.41 45.39 -6.40
C ASN A 25 -12.91 45.56 -6.61
N THR A 26 -12.23 46.04 -5.55
CA THR A 26 -10.81 45.80 -5.30
C THR A 26 -10.63 44.31 -5.03
N GLY A 27 -11.07 43.49 -5.98
CA GLY A 27 -10.58 42.14 -6.20
C GLY A 27 -9.10 42.31 -6.50
N HIS A 28 -8.31 42.25 -5.42
CA HIS A 28 -6.88 42.14 -5.45
C HIS A 28 -6.53 40.95 -6.33
N SER A 29 -6.38 41.20 -7.63
CA SER A 29 -5.73 40.31 -8.58
C SER A 29 -4.23 40.37 -8.31
N ILE A 30 -3.84 40.08 -7.07
CA ILE A 30 -2.50 39.62 -6.79
C ILE A 30 -2.53 38.20 -7.32
N THR A 31 -2.02 38.02 -8.53
CA THR A 31 -1.53 36.72 -8.97
C THR A 31 -0.46 36.31 -7.98
N THR A 32 -0.89 35.72 -6.86
CA THR A 32 0.00 35.31 -5.78
C THR A 32 0.90 34.27 -6.38
N CYS A 33 2.19 34.60 -6.50
CA CYS A 33 3.16 33.67 -7.03
C CYS A 33 3.02 32.34 -6.27
N ARG A 34 3.19 31.21 -6.97
CA ARG A 34 2.87 29.86 -6.48
C ARG A 34 3.38 29.59 -5.05
N SER A 35 4.51 30.16 -4.67
CA SER A 35 5.10 30.04 -3.34
C SER A 35 4.26 30.68 -2.23
N VAL A 36 3.66 31.85 -2.47
CA VAL A 36 2.77 32.54 -1.53
C VAL A 36 1.48 31.74 -1.36
N ARG A 37 0.88 31.28 -2.46
CA ARG A 37 -0.31 30.41 -2.42
C ARG A 37 -0.05 29.12 -1.63
N LEU A 38 1.09 28.48 -1.84
CA LEU A 38 1.45 27.27 -1.11
C LEU A 38 1.65 27.55 0.38
N LYS A 39 2.32 28.66 0.75
CA LYS A 39 2.46 29.07 2.16
C LYS A 39 1.11 29.28 2.84
N LEU A 40 0.13 29.88 2.14
CA LEU A 40 -1.23 30.06 2.66
C LEU A 40 -1.93 28.71 2.87
N LEU A 41 -1.84 27.78 1.91
CA LEU A 41 -2.37 26.42 2.07
C LEU A 41 -1.76 25.67 3.27
N TRP A 42 -0.47 25.87 3.57
CA TRP A 42 0.15 25.25 4.75
C TRP A 42 -0.25 25.87 6.09
N ARG A 43 -0.93 27.03 6.08
CA ARG A 43 -1.58 27.61 7.28
C ARG A 43 -2.92 26.94 7.57
N ASP A 44 -3.60 26.41 6.56
CA ASP A 44 -4.83 25.65 6.72
C ASP A 44 -4.56 24.30 7.42
N PRO A 45 -5.16 24.05 8.61
CA PRO A 45 -4.95 22.82 9.36
C PRO A 45 -5.44 21.57 8.61
N GLU A 46 -6.51 21.67 7.82
CA GLU A 46 -7.06 20.51 7.10
C GLU A 46 -6.13 20.08 5.97
N PHE A 47 -5.70 21.05 5.15
CA PHE A 47 -4.71 20.82 4.11
C PHE A 47 -3.42 20.22 4.68
N ARG A 48 -2.95 20.74 5.82
CA ARG A 48 -1.74 20.25 6.49
C ARG A 48 -1.93 18.82 7.03
N ALA A 49 -3.05 18.52 7.68
CA ALA A 49 -3.35 17.20 8.20
C ALA A 49 -3.42 16.16 7.08
N LYS A 50 -4.14 16.46 5.99
CA LYS A 50 -4.26 15.59 4.80
C LYS A 50 -2.90 15.31 4.17
N ASN A 51 -2.07 16.34 3.99
CA ASN A 51 -0.72 16.17 3.44
C ASN A 51 0.21 15.36 4.37
N LEU A 52 0.14 15.59 5.68
CA LEU A 52 0.92 14.82 6.65
C LEU A 52 0.46 13.36 6.71
N ALA A 53 -0.84 13.10 6.63
CA ALA A 53 -1.39 11.75 6.59
C ALA A 53 -0.89 11.00 5.34
N GLY A 54 -0.93 11.63 4.16
CA GLY A 54 -0.39 11.04 2.93
C GLY A 54 1.11 10.75 3.03
N ARG A 55 1.91 11.68 3.59
CA ARG A 55 3.35 11.47 3.80
C ARG A 55 3.67 10.39 4.84
N ARG A 56 2.78 10.18 5.81
CA ARG A 56 2.92 9.17 6.88
C ARG A 56 2.23 7.85 6.54
N ALA A 57 1.64 7.70 5.36
CA ALA A 57 1.06 6.44 4.92
C ALA A 57 2.13 5.34 4.92
N SER A 58 1.76 4.17 5.45
CA SER A 58 2.70 3.04 5.68
C SER A 58 3.50 2.67 4.43
N HIS A 59 2.84 2.56 3.28
CA HIS A 59 3.50 2.20 2.01
C HIS A 59 4.51 3.26 1.54
N VAL A 60 4.24 4.56 1.75
CA VAL A 60 5.15 5.66 1.40
C VAL A 60 6.40 5.59 2.27
N LEU A 61 6.23 5.42 3.59
CA LEU A 61 7.35 5.27 4.53
C LEU A 61 8.19 4.03 4.21
N LEU A 62 7.56 2.91 3.89
CA LEU A 62 8.25 1.68 3.52
C LEU A 62 9.08 1.88 2.24
N LYS A 63 8.50 2.47 1.19
CA LYS A 63 9.18 2.78 -0.07
C LYS A 63 10.36 3.74 0.15
N GLN A 64 10.18 4.79 0.94
CA GLN A 64 11.29 5.70 1.26
C GLN A 64 12.39 4.98 2.06
N SER A 65 12.02 4.17 3.06
CA SER A 65 12.97 3.45 3.89
C SER A 65 13.82 2.44 3.10
N THR A 66 13.23 1.79 2.10
CA THR A 66 13.92 0.80 1.26
C THR A 66 14.88 1.50 0.32
N VAL A 67 14.44 2.55 -0.38
CA VAL A 67 15.32 3.37 -1.24
C VAL A 67 16.49 3.96 -0.46
N VAL A 68 16.24 4.49 0.74
CA VAL A 68 17.29 5.01 1.60
C VAL A 68 18.25 3.87 1.98
N ARG A 69 17.76 2.73 2.48
CA ARG A 69 18.60 1.58 2.83
C ARG A 69 19.48 1.10 1.67
N GLU A 70 18.91 0.94 0.48
CA GLU A 70 19.67 0.55 -0.71
C GLU A 70 20.74 1.58 -1.07
N ARG A 71 20.41 2.87 -1.04
CA ARG A 71 21.38 3.94 -1.31
C ARG A 71 22.54 3.94 -0.30
N TRP A 72 22.27 3.62 0.95
CA TRP A 72 23.29 3.48 2.00
C TRP A 72 24.16 2.22 1.88
N LYS A 73 23.83 1.24 1.02
CA LYS A 73 24.76 0.13 0.70
C LYS A 73 25.94 0.59 -0.15
N ASN A 74 25.76 1.64 -0.97
CA ASN A 74 26.81 2.15 -1.84
C ASN A 74 27.93 2.84 -1.00
N PRO A 75 29.17 2.33 -1.01
CA PRO A 75 30.27 2.88 -0.21
C PRO A 75 30.66 4.32 -0.60
N GLN A 76 30.59 4.66 -1.89
CA GLN A 76 30.92 6.01 -2.37
C GLN A 76 29.91 7.04 -1.87
N PHE A 77 28.62 6.67 -1.86
CA PHE A 77 27.57 7.53 -1.30
C PHE A 77 27.79 7.76 0.20
N ARG A 78 28.09 6.71 0.97
CA ARG A 78 28.39 6.82 2.40
C ARG A 78 29.57 7.75 2.66
N LYS A 79 30.68 7.55 1.93
CA LYS A 79 31.90 8.36 2.07
C LYS A 79 31.60 9.84 1.82
N LYS A 80 30.93 10.15 0.71
CA LYS A 80 30.52 11.52 0.35
C LYS A 80 29.66 12.19 1.44
N VAL A 81 28.68 11.46 1.99
CA VAL A 81 27.82 11.98 3.07
C VAL A 81 28.62 12.22 4.35
N CYS A 82 29.47 11.27 4.75
CA CYS A 82 30.33 11.43 5.93
C CYS A 82 31.31 12.60 5.78
N GLU A 83 31.95 12.75 4.62
CA GLU A 83 32.84 13.88 4.32
C GLU A 83 32.12 15.22 4.38
N ALA A 84 30.91 15.30 3.81
CA ALA A 84 30.10 16.53 3.88
C ALA A 84 29.69 16.92 5.31
N LEU A 85 29.57 15.94 6.21
CA LEU A 85 29.24 16.14 7.62
C LEU A 85 30.47 16.38 8.51
N LYS A 86 31.66 15.93 8.08
CA LYS A 86 32.90 16.08 8.84
C LYS A 86 33.25 17.56 9.00
N GLY A 87 33.59 17.96 10.23
CA GLY A 87 33.96 19.35 10.55
C GLY A 87 32.78 20.32 10.74
N ARG A 88 31.54 19.93 10.40
CA ARG A 88 30.36 20.75 10.73
C ARG A 88 30.05 20.61 12.22
N SER A 89 30.21 21.71 12.97
CA SER A 89 29.70 21.75 14.34
C SER A 89 28.17 21.69 14.31
N ALA A 90 27.58 20.86 15.18
CA ALA A 90 26.13 20.84 15.33
C ALA A 90 25.63 22.24 15.72
N TRP A 91 24.49 22.67 15.18
CA TRP A 91 23.92 24.00 15.43
C TRP A 91 23.65 24.30 16.91
N ASN A 92 23.61 23.26 17.74
CA ASN A 92 23.41 23.30 19.18
C ASN A 92 24.68 23.00 20.00
N LYS A 93 25.86 22.91 19.37
CA LYS A 93 27.13 22.67 20.09
C LYS A 93 27.34 23.80 21.12
N GLY A 94 27.57 23.41 22.39
CA GLY A 94 27.75 24.35 23.50
C GLY A 94 26.46 24.89 24.13
N LYS A 95 25.29 24.70 23.49
CA LYS A 95 24.01 25.10 24.09
C LYS A 95 23.52 24.01 25.04
N ARG A 96 23.25 24.37 26.30
CA ARG A 96 22.63 23.45 27.27
C ARG A 96 21.14 23.29 26.96
N LEU A 97 20.65 22.05 27.00
CA LEU A 97 19.22 21.76 26.89
C LEU A 97 18.47 22.35 28.09
N SER A 98 17.32 22.99 27.83
CA SER A 98 16.45 23.50 28.90
C SER A 98 16.00 22.38 29.84
N ARG A 99 15.67 22.72 31.09
CA ARG A 99 15.21 21.76 32.10
C ARG A 99 13.98 21.00 31.60
N GLU A 100 13.00 21.71 31.05
CA GLU A 100 11.78 21.12 30.47
C GLU A 100 12.09 20.12 29.34
N THR A 101 13.04 20.45 28.47
CA THR A 101 13.42 19.55 27.37
C THR A 101 14.11 18.29 27.89
N ARG A 102 14.96 18.41 28.91
CA ARG A 102 15.55 17.25 29.61
C ARG A 102 14.47 16.37 30.25
N ILE A 103 13.47 16.97 30.88
CA ILE A 103 12.33 16.23 31.47
C ILE A 103 11.56 15.48 30.37
N ARG A 104 11.19 16.14 29.27
CA ARG A 104 10.48 15.50 28.14
C ARG A 104 11.28 14.34 27.54
N MET A 105 12.60 14.50 27.37
CA MET A 105 13.47 13.42 26.90
C MET A 105 13.53 12.27 27.91
N SER A 106 13.58 12.55 29.22
CA SER A 106 13.57 11.55 30.28
C SER A 106 12.26 10.74 30.27
N ILE A 107 11.12 11.41 30.16
CA ILE A 107 9.79 10.78 30.04
C ILE A 107 9.75 9.89 28.79
N ALA A 108 10.19 10.40 27.64
CA ALA A 108 10.22 9.63 26.40
C ALA A 108 11.16 8.41 26.49
N ALA A 109 12.31 8.55 27.16
CA ALA A 109 13.25 7.45 27.38
C ALA A 109 12.64 6.36 28.28
N LYS A 110 11.99 6.74 29.39
CA LYS A 110 11.26 5.81 30.26
C LYS A 110 10.17 5.07 29.51
N LYS A 111 9.34 5.78 28.74
CA LYS A 111 8.28 5.15 27.92
C LYS A 111 8.84 4.12 26.92
N ARG A 112 9.97 4.40 26.28
CA ARG A 112 10.63 3.41 25.39
C ARG A 112 11.13 2.19 26.15
N HIS A 113 11.66 2.39 27.36
CA HIS A 113 12.12 1.30 28.21
C HIS A 113 10.95 0.42 28.68
N GLU A 114 9.85 1.02 29.11
CA GLU A 114 8.60 0.33 29.49
C GLU A 114 8.06 -0.49 28.31
N LEU A 115 7.90 0.10 27.13
CA LEU A 115 7.47 -0.63 25.93
C LEU A 115 8.38 -1.81 25.59
N LYS A 116 9.69 -1.68 25.84
CA LYS A 116 10.65 -2.77 25.63
C LYS A 116 10.48 -3.86 26.69
N LYS A 117 10.22 -3.49 27.95
CA LYS A 117 9.94 -4.42 29.05
C LYS A 117 8.64 -5.18 28.80
N ASP A 118 7.57 -4.48 28.39
CA ASP A 118 6.28 -5.09 28.06
C ASP A 118 6.41 -6.04 26.86
N LYS A 119 7.19 -5.67 25.85
CA LYS A 119 7.47 -6.56 24.72
C LYS A 119 8.27 -7.80 25.14
N LEU A 120 9.24 -7.65 26.04
CA LEU A 120 10.01 -8.78 26.58
C LEU A 120 9.15 -9.69 27.47
N MET A 121 8.27 -9.13 28.30
CA MET A 121 7.36 -9.88 29.17
C MET A 121 6.24 -10.55 28.36
N SER A 122 5.72 -9.89 27.33
CA SER A 122 4.77 -10.48 26.37
C SER A 122 5.43 -11.53 25.46
N SER A 123 6.76 -11.52 25.33
CA SER A 123 7.51 -12.57 24.64
C SER A 123 7.80 -13.78 25.53
N SER A 124 7.53 -13.73 26.85
CA SER A 124 7.53 -14.94 27.71
C SER A 124 6.29 -15.81 27.51
N SER A 125 5.33 -15.40 26.67
CA SER A 125 4.24 -16.24 26.16
C SER A 125 4.74 -17.19 25.04
N ASN A 126 5.79 -17.97 25.31
CA ASN A 126 6.33 -18.97 24.37
C ASN A 126 5.31 -20.06 23.98
N ILE A 127 4.24 -20.24 24.74
CA ILE A 127 3.19 -21.24 24.49
C ILE A 127 2.40 -20.90 23.21
N LEU A 128 2.14 -19.62 22.93
CA LEU A 128 1.39 -19.20 21.73
C LEU A 128 2.27 -19.12 20.46
N PHE A 129 3.59 -19.09 20.58
CA PHE A 129 4.50 -19.08 19.42
C PHE A 129 4.66 -20.49 18.83
N VAL A 130 4.71 -21.52 19.68
CA VAL A 130 4.84 -22.93 19.23
C VAL A 130 3.58 -23.40 18.51
N GLU A 131 2.39 -23.09 19.02
CA GLU A 131 1.12 -23.43 18.34
C GLU A 131 0.97 -22.71 17.00
N ASN A 132 1.33 -21.42 16.93
CA ASN A 132 1.27 -20.67 15.66
C ASN A 132 2.30 -21.15 14.63
N GLN A 133 3.47 -21.63 15.06
CA GLN A 133 4.46 -22.23 14.16
C GLN A 133 3.96 -23.56 13.58
N GLN A 134 3.40 -24.44 14.41
CA GLN A 134 2.81 -25.70 13.96
C GLN A 134 1.61 -25.48 13.02
N HIS A 135 0.78 -24.47 13.29
CA HIS A 135 -0.33 -24.12 12.40
C HIS A 135 0.13 -23.59 11.04
N CYS A 136 1.22 -22.82 11.00
CA CYS A 136 1.79 -22.34 9.73
C CYS A 136 2.35 -23.49 8.89
N GLU A 137 3.09 -24.41 9.51
CA GLU A 137 3.68 -25.57 8.83
C GLU A 137 2.60 -26.51 8.28
N LEU A 138 1.58 -26.84 9.07
CA LEU A 138 0.44 -27.63 8.61
C LEU A 138 -0.28 -26.96 7.44
N SER A 139 -0.50 -25.65 7.50
CA SER A 139 -1.14 -24.92 6.40
C SER A 139 -0.32 -24.98 5.10
N GLN A 140 1.01 -24.92 5.19
CA GLN A 140 1.88 -25.01 4.01
C GLN A 140 1.82 -26.40 3.37
N VAL A 141 1.87 -27.46 4.18
CA VAL A 141 1.76 -28.85 3.68
C VAL A 141 0.41 -29.08 2.98
N LEU A 142 -0.69 -28.58 3.57
CA LEU A 142 -2.02 -28.69 2.97
C LEU A 142 -2.11 -27.95 1.63
N LEU A 143 -1.52 -26.75 1.53
CA LEU A 143 -1.49 -25.98 0.29
C LEU A 143 -0.67 -26.67 -0.80
N GLN A 144 0.50 -27.20 -0.46
CA GLN A 144 1.31 -27.99 -1.40
C GLN A 144 0.52 -29.20 -1.91
N ARG A 145 -0.13 -29.95 -1.01
CA ARG A 145 -0.93 -31.11 -1.39
C ARG A 145 -2.10 -30.74 -2.30
N LEU A 146 -2.78 -29.62 -2.03
CA LEU A 146 -3.85 -29.11 -2.88
C LEU A 146 -3.33 -28.72 -4.27
N GLN A 147 -2.17 -28.07 -4.36
CA GLN A 147 -1.55 -27.71 -5.64
C GLN A 147 -1.21 -28.94 -6.48
N TYR A 148 -0.68 -30.00 -5.88
CA TYR A 148 -0.40 -31.26 -6.59
C TYR A 148 -1.68 -31.91 -7.13
N LEU A 149 -2.71 -32.04 -6.28
CA LEU A 149 -3.98 -32.60 -6.71
C LEU A 149 -4.63 -31.78 -7.83
N TYR A 150 -4.55 -30.46 -7.75
CA TYR A 150 -5.05 -29.59 -8.81
C TYR A 150 -4.33 -29.82 -10.14
N LYS A 151 -2.99 -29.91 -10.14
CA LYS A 151 -2.21 -30.17 -11.36
C LYS A 151 -2.57 -31.51 -11.99
N ASP A 152 -2.69 -32.56 -11.17
CA ASP A 152 -3.09 -33.90 -11.62
C ASP A 152 -4.50 -33.90 -12.24
N LEU A 153 -5.47 -33.29 -11.54
CA LEU A 153 -6.85 -33.20 -12.01
C LEU A 153 -6.96 -32.36 -13.28
N LYS A 154 -6.17 -31.28 -13.38
CA LYS A 154 -6.11 -30.43 -14.56
C LYS A 154 -5.56 -31.18 -15.76
N LEU A 155 -4.46 -31.92 -15.59
CA LEU A 155 -3.87 -32.71 -16.67
C LEU A 155 -4.88 -33.74 -17.20
N TRP A 156 -5.61 -34.40 -16.30
CA TRP A 156 -6.67 -35.32 -16.69
C TRP A 156 -7.82 -34.62 -17.42
N SER A 157 -8.32 -33.49 -16.90
CA SER A 157 -9.42 -32.75 -17.54
C SER A 157 -9.04 -32.20 -18.91
N ASP A 158 -7.80 -31.75 -19.08
CA ASP A 158 -7.28 -31.28 -20.37
C ASP A 158 -7.22 -32.43 -21.39
N GLY A 159 -6.77 -33.62 -20.96
CA GLY A 159 -6.80 -34.84 -21.78
C GLY A 159 -8.22 -35.26 -22.17
N PHE A 160 -9.16 -35.21 -21.23
CA PHE A 160 -10.57 -35.47 -21.49
C PHE A 160 -11.16 -34.45 -22.48
N ARG A 161 -10.84 -33.17 -22.30
CA ARG A 161 -11.33 -32.11 -23.19
C ARG A 161 -10.79 -32.27 -24.61
N SER A 162 -9.55 -32.72 -24.76
CA SER A 162 -8.97 -33.02 -26.07
C SER A 162 -9.74 -34.12 -26.81
N THR A 163 -10.21 -35.14 -26.10
CA THR A 163 -10.93 -36.29 -26.67
C THR A 163 -12.41 -36.01 -26.93
N TYR A 164 -13.09 -35.33 -26.01
CA TYR A 164 -14.55 -35.17 -26.05
C TYR A 164 -15.01 -33.73 -26.36
N THR A 165 -14.09 -32.78 -26.54
CA THR A 165 -14.33 -31.34 -26.81
C THR A 165 -15.18 -30.60 -25.76
N ARG A 166 -15.52 -31.26 -24.65
CA ARG A 166 -16.32 -30.73 -23.54
C ARG A 166 -15.64 -30.97 -22.20
N LEU A 167 -16.11 -30.28 -21.18
CA LEU A 167 -15.66 -30.50 -19.81
C LEU A 167 -16.21 -31.82 -19.24
N PRO A 168 -15.40 -32.55 -18.46
CA PRO A 168 -15.85 -33.78 -17.81
C PRO A 168 -16.92 -33.50 -16.76
N ARG A 169 -18.03 -34.23 -16.79
CA ARG A 169 -19.08 -34.21 -15.76
C ARG A 169 -18.83 -35.32 -14.74
N MET A 170 -19.50 -35.26 -13.58
CA MET A 170 -19.42 -36.34 -12.57
C MET A 170 -19.79 -37.71 -13.14
N SER A 171 -20.79 -37.79 -14.02
CA SER A 171 -21.15 -39.04 -14.70
C SER A 171 -20.02 -39.59 -15.57
N ASP A 172 -19.16 -38.74 -16.14
CA ASP A 172 -18.03 -39.17 -16.95
C ASP A 172 -16.89 -39.71 -16.07
N VAL A 173 -16.70 -39.10 -14.90
CA VAL A 173 -15.76 -39.57 -13.87
C VAL A 173 -16.17 -40.96 -13.36
N GLU A 174 -17.46 -41.15 -13.08
CA GLU A 174 -18.02 -42.44 -12.63
C GLU A 174 -17.87 -43.52 -13.72
N LYS A 175 -18.19 -43.17 -14.98
CA LYS A 175 -18.05 -44.08 -16.13
C LYS A 175 -16.61 -44.41 -16.50
N SER A 176 -15.68 -43.48 -16.28
CA SER A 176 -14.25 -43.70 -16.48
C SER A 176 -13.69 -44.83 -15.60
N CYS A 177 -14.46 -45.29 -14.60
CA CYS A 177 -14.17 -46.44 -13.75
C CYS A 177 -12.77 -46.40 -13.09
N ALA A 178 -12.21 -45.20 -12.93
CA ALA A 178 -10.92 -44.97 -12.29
C ALA A 178 -11.18 -44.57 -10.83
N PRO A 179 -11.30 -45.52 -9.88
CA PRO A 179 -11.57 -45.22 -8.47
C PRO A 179 -10.55 -44.24 -7.89
N ILE A 180 -9.31 -44.28 -8.40
CA ILE A 180 -8.24 -43.36 -8.02
C ILE A 180 -8.55 -41.89 -8.34
N LEU A 181 -9.27 -41.62 -9.44
CA LEU A 181 -9.62 -40.26 -9.84
C LEU A 181 -10.69 -39.69 -8.91
N LEU A 182 -11.70 -40.50 -8.58
CA LEU A 182 -12.74 -40.12 -7.62
C LEU A 182 -12.14 -39.80 -6.24
N LEU A 183 -11.20 -40.63 -5.78
CA LEU A 183 -10.45 -40.38 -4.55
C LEU A 183 -9.67 -39.05 -4.60
N LYS A 184 -9.02 -38.73 -5.72
CA LYS A 184 -8.32 -37.45 -5.90
C LYS A 184 -9.26 -36.25 -5.87
N ILE A 185 -10.43 -36.35 -6.51
CA ILE A 185 -11.45 -35.28 -6.53
C ILE A 185 -11.99 -35.05 -5.11
N ASN A 186 -12.40 -36.10 -4.42
CA ASN A 186 -12.89 -36.00 -3.05
C ASN A 186 -11.84 -35.39 -2.13
N ARG A 187 -10.59 -35.84 -2.24
CA ARG A 187 -9.49 -35.31 -1.43
C ARG A 187 -9.20 -33.83 -1.72
N TYR A 188 -9.30 -33.41 -2.98
CA TYR A 188 -9.16 -32.00 -3.35
C TYR A 188 -10.25 -31.13 -2.71
N LEU A 189 -11.51 -31.58 -2.76
CA LEU A 189 -12.64 -30.87 -2.17
C LEU A 189 -12.53 -30.77 -0.65
N GLU A 190 -12.14 -31.85 0.03
CA GLU A 190 -11.88 -31.85 1.47
C GLU A 190 -10.83 -30.79 1.86
N LEU A 191 -9.67 -30.80 1.20
CA LEU A 191 -8.57 -29.87 1.49
C LEU A 191 -8.99 -28.43 1.24
N ARG A 192 -9.74 -28.18 0.16
CA ARG A 192 -10.27 -26.85 -0.17
C ARG A 192 -11.24 -26.37 0.92
N ASN A 193 -12.10 -27.24 1.42
CA ASN A 193 -13.06 -26.91 2.49
C ASN A 193 -12.36 -26.62 3.81
N ILE A 194 -11.35 -27.42 4.19
CA ILE A 194 -10.54 -27.19 5.40
C ILE A 194 -9.82 -25.83 5.34
N LEU A 195 -9.30 -25.45 4.18
CA LEU A 195 -8.63 -24.16 3.99
C LEU A 195 -9.60 -22.98 3.94
N ARG A 196 -10.86 -23.19 3.59
CA ARG A 196 -11.91 -22.15 3.59
C ARG A 196 -12.55 -21.93 4.96
N SER A 197 -12.78 -23.01 5.71
CA SER A 197 -13.48 -22.95 7.00
C SER A 197 -12.64 -22.31 8.11
N LYS A 198 -11.32 -22.32 7.96
CA LYS A 198 -10.42 -21.73 8.95
C LYS A 198 -10.06 -20.30 8.54
N PRO A 199 -10.37 -19.28 9.37
CA PRO A 199 -10.04 -17.88 9.10
C PRO A 199 -8.55 -17.64 9.37
N TYR A 200 -7.66 -18.31 8.63
CA TYR A 200 -6.25 -18.01 8.73
C TYR A 200 -5.97 -16.66 8.08
N CYS A 201 -5.40 -15.77 8.86
CA CYS A 201 -4.86 -14.46 8.47
C CYS A 201 -3.65 -14.62 7.53
N MET A 202 -3.85 -15.23 6.37
CA MET A 202 -2.82 -15.31 5.35
C MET A 202 -2.88 -14.05 4.49
N ASN A 203 -2.00 -13.09 4.80
CA ASN A 203 -1.63 -12.01 3.88
C ASN A 203 -0.88 -12.62 2.68
N PHE A 204 -1.60 -13.26 1.75
CA PHE A 204 -1.05 -13.70 0.48
C PHE A 204 -1.00 -12.52 -0.48
N GLY A 205 -0.02 -11.64 -0.28
CA GLY A 205 0.23 -10.49 -1.15
C GLY A 205 0.67 -10.84 -2.58
N ASN A 206 0.61 -12.09 -3.03
CA ASN A 206 0.99 -12.52 -4.38
C ASN A 206 0.33 -13.81 -4.89
N MET A 207 -0.61 -14.43 -4.16
CA MET A 207 -1.51 -15.35 -4.85
C MET A 207 -2.54 -14.48 -5.56
N VAL A 208 -2.27 -14.19 -6.84
CA VAL A 208 -3.32 -13.87 -7.80
C VAL A 208 -4.29 -15.03 -7.70
N ILE A 209 -5.29 -14.85 -6.85
CA ILE A 209 -6.35 -15.80 -6.73
C ILE A 209 -7.01 -15.73 -8.11
N LEU A 210 -6.96 -16.85 -8.82
CA LEU A 210 -7.82 -17.17 -9.96
C LEU A 210 -9.29 -17.20 -9.49
N LYS A 211 -9.74 -16.13 -8.82
CA LYS A 211 -10.88 -16.10 -7.92
C LYS A 211 -12.20 -16.01 -8.68
N GLU A 212 -12.16 -15.64 -9.96
CA GLU A 212 -13.36 -15.40 -10.75
C GLU A 212 -13.48 -16.34 -11.95
N ASP A 213 -12.39 -16.63 -12.66
CA ASP A 213 -12.49 -17.47 -13.86
C ASP A 213 -12.59 -18.97 -13.52
N THR A 214 -11.83 -19.46 -12.53
CA THR A 214 -11.89 -20.89 -12.15
C THR A 214 -13.10 -21.23 -11.28
N GLU A 215 -13.66 -20.27 -10.54
CA GLU A 215 -14.88 -20.52 -9.75
C GLU A 215 -16.10 -20.69 -10.64
N LYS A 216 -16.22 -19.93 -11.72
CA LYS A 216 -17.30 -20.11 -12.71
C LYS A 216 -17.11 -21.43 -13.45
N GLU A 217 -15.89 -21.75 -13.87
CA GLU A 217 -15.60 -22.98 -14.62
C GLU A 217 -15.89 -24.24 -13.79
N TYR A 218 -15.54 -24.29 -12.50
CA TYR A 218 -15.82 -25.45 -11.64
C TYR A 218 -17.25 -25.48 -11.06
N LYS A 219 -17.89 -24.34 -10.79
CA LYS A 219 -19.32 -24.33 -10.41
C LYS A 219 -20.19 -24.86 -11.56
N GLN A 220 -19.85 -24.51 -12.81
CA GLN A 220 -20.49 -25.04 -14.01
C GLN A 220 -20.27 -26.55 -14.19
N ILE A 221 -19.12 -27.09 -13.73
CA ILE A 221 -18.82 -28.53 -13.82
C ILE A 221 -19.51 -29.34 -12.70
N PHE A 222 -19.63 -28.80 -11.48
CA PHE A 222 -19.95 -29.60 -10.28
C PHE A 222 -21.22 -29.21 -9.51
N LEU A 223 -21.78 -28.00 -9.69
CA LEU A 223 -22.88 -27.51 -8.83
C LEU A 223 -24.25 -27.41 -9.51
N ASP A 224 -24.35 -27.58 -10.82
CA ASP A 224 -25.65 -27.58 -11.53
C ASP A 224 -26.33 -28.96 -11.55
N GLY A 225 -25.83 -29.93 -10.76
CA GLY A 225 -26.18 -31.35 -10.92
C GLY A 225 -26.90 -32.04 -9.75
N LYS A 226 -27.06 -31.42 -8.57
CA LYS A 226 -27.85 -31.98 -7.44
C LYS A 226 -27.79 -31.04 -6.22
N GLU A 227 -28.89 -30.34 -5.96
CA GLU A 227 -29.37 -30.23 -4.58
C GLU A 227 -29.69 -31.66 -4.13
N ILE A 228 -28.91 -32.19 -3.19
CA ILE A 228 -29.25 -33.43 -2.50
C ILE A 228 -30.17 -33.02 -1.35
N ARG A 229 -31.47 -33.30 -1.48
CA ARG A 229 -32.35 -33.58 -0.34
C ARG A 229 -32.09 -34.98 0.17
#